data_AF-A0A077X273-F1
#
_entry.id   AF-A0A077X273-F1
#
_cell.length_a   1.000
_cell.length_b   1.000
_cell.length_c   1.000
_cell.angle_alpha   90.00
_cell.angle_beta   90.00
_cell.angle_gamma   90.00
#
_symmetry.space_group_name_H-M   'P 1'
#
loop_
_entity.id
_entity.type
_entity.pdbx_description
1 polymer ?
#
loop_
_entity_poly.entity_id
_entity_poly.type
_entity_poly.pdbx_seq_one_letter_code
_entity_poly.pdbx_strand_id
1 'polypeptide(L)'
;MRVASRHLLSITLLSCALFGVSSAFNEQQAVRIDDITPQSTTSVDAVAVTNALSEYYENIVDQVMATLTEEITLSAPRSFMSIHHLGTVHRSRCRTSFRSFVHALRDHLNLMRSNLLASIRPLVESNLPTILEHKDRHAAATAGVSGLTEDILTLNQHIGNQLGLIANVDEAADIIISQSIPASLFEEQQQQLQQPLPEQPPRWRQGGDQLVMGAHPRLQQQQDDDYADPLLWLDALRLEQEQQQEEEERPESIALSNWLRSWLSEIESILSVQFDERVQDATQSILEDFLLDE
;
A
#
# COMPACT_ATOMS: atom_id res chain seq x y z
N MET A 1 -18.70 -7.02 -11.76
CA MET A 1 -18.99 -8.48 -11.55
C MET A 1 -17.87 -9.44 -11.97
N ARG A 2 -17.00 -9.17 -12.95
CA ARG A 2 -15.89 -10.10 -13.30
C ARG A 2 -14.67 -10.06 -12.35
N VAL A 3 -14.52 -9.01 -11.55
CA VAL A 3 -13.41 -8.86 -10.59
C VAL A 3 -13.62 -9.77 -9.36
N ALA A 4 -14.85 -9.84 -8.83
CA ALA A 4 -15.20 -10.71 -7.69
C ALA A 4 -14.95 -12.20 -7.96
N SER A 5 -15.13 -12.67 -9.20
CA SER A 5 -14.88 -14.07 -9.57
C SER A 5 -13.38 -14.42 -9.65
N ARG A 6 -12.50 -13.42 -9.74
CA ARG A 6 -11.04 -13.63 -9.74
C ARG A 6 -10.48 -13.67 -8.32
N HIS A 7 -11.00 -12.87 -7.40
CA HIS A 7 -10.59 -12.93 -5.99
C HIS A 7 -10.87 -14.30 -5.36
N LEU A 8 -12.02 -14.94 -5.67
CA LEU A 8 -12.31 -16.29 -5.18
C LEU A 8 -11.34 -17.35 -5.74
N LEU A 9 -10.88 -17.19 -6.99
CA LEU A 9 -9.89 -18.09 -7.59
C LEU A 9 -8.48 -17.84 -7.06
N SER A 10 -8.06 -16.59 -6.84
CA SER A 10 -6.77 -16.27 -6.19
C SER A 10 -6.71 -16.81 -4.78
N ILE A 11 -7.74 -16.57 -3.96
CA ILE A 11 -7.79 -17.05 -2.57
C ILE A 11 -7.71 -18.59 -2.50
N THR A 12 -8.42 -19.27 -3.41
CA THR A 12 -8.40 -20.74 -3.46
C THR A 12 -7.05 -21.27 -3.97
N LEU A 13 -6.43 -20.62 -4.95
CA LEU A 13 -5.11 -21.01 -5.46
C LEU A 13 -3.99 -20.72 -4.47
N LEU A 14 -4.06 -19.61 -3.72
CA LEU A 14 -3.16 -19.33 -2.60
C LEU A 14 -3.28 -20.45 -1.56
N SER A 15 -4.50 -20.79 -1.16
CA SER A 15 -4.73 -21.87 -0.19
C SER A 15 -4.15 -23.22 -0.67
N CYS A 16 -4.29 -23.56 -1.95
CA CYS A 16 -3.75 -24.80 -2.52
C CYS A 16 -2.22 -24.80 -2.69
N ALA A 17 -1.60 -23.69 -3.11
CA ALA A 17 -0.15 -23.59 -3.27
C ALA A 17 0.58 -23.64 -1.91
N LEU A 18 -0.09 -23.21 -0.85
CA LEU A 18 0.48 -23.13 0.49
C LEU A 18 0.31 -24.43 1.29
N PHE A 19 -0.78 -25.19 1.08
CA PHE A 19 -0.94 -26.54 1.64
C PHE A 19 0.16 -27.53 1.19
N GLY A 20 0.74 -27.31 0.00
CA GLY A 20 1.85 -28.13 -0.50
C GLY A 20 3.18 -27.90 0.23
N VAL A 21 3.34 -26.79 0.94
CA VAL A 21 4.63 -26.40 1.58
C VAL A 21 4.69 -26.86 3.04
N SER A 22 3.57 -26.90 3.77
CA SER A 22 3.54 -27.51 5.11
C SER A 22 3.99 -28.97 5.11
N SER A 23 3.80 -29.70 4.00
CA SER A 23 4.31 -31.08 3.88
C SER A 23 5.82 -31.18 3.62
N ALA A 24 6.46 -30.12 3.11
CA ALA A 24 7.89 -30.11 2.81
C ALA A 24 8.76 -29.64 3.99
N PHE A 25 8.18 -28.84 4.90
CA PHE A 25 8.88 -28.37 6.10
C PHE A 25 9.15 -29.49 7.11
N ASN A 26 8.32 -30.53 7.12
CA ASN A 26 8.46 -31.67 8.04
C ASN A 26 9.63 -32.63 7.68
N GLU A 27 10.37 -32.38 6.58
CA GLU A 27 11.43 -33.28 6.10
C GLU A 27 12.86 -32.72 6.26
N GLN A 28 13.03 -31.50 6.80
CA GLN A 28 14.37 -30.88 6.98
C GLN A 28 14.85 -30.69 8.43
N GLN A 29 14.06 -31.01 9.45
CA GLN A 29 14.48 -30.97 10.86
C GLN A 29 14.79 -32.35 11.46
N ALA A 30 15.49 -33.22 10.72
CA ALA A 30 16.15 -34.38 11.34
C ALA A 30 17.49 -33.96 11.96
N VAL A 31 17.45 -33.21 13.07
CA VAL A 31 18.64 -32.88 13.86
C VAL A 31 19.06 -34.12 14.64
N ARG A 32 20.25 -34.66 14.34
CA ARG A 32 20.89 -35.72 15.13
C ARG A 32 21.25 -35.21 16.52
N ILE A 33 20.47 -35.61 17.52
CA ILE A 33 20.79 -35.42 18.94
C ILE A 33 21.46 -36.71 19.42
N ASP A 34 22.79 -36.77 19.34
CA ASP A 34 23.57 -37.80 20.04
C ASP A 34 24.10 -37.17 21.34
N ASP A 35 23.65 -37.73 22.47
CA ASP A 35 24.29 -37.75 23.79
C ASP A 35 24.15 -36.52 24.72
N ILE A 36 23.04 -36.41 25.47
CA ILE A 36 22.93 -35.53 26.65
C ILE A 36 22.22 -36.22 27.83
N THR A 37 22.94 -36.26 28.94
CA THR A 37 22.57 -36.73 30.29
C THR A 37 21.40 -35.95 30.91
N PRO A 38 20.43 -36.58 31.60
CA PRO A 38 19.21 -35.92 32.06
C PRO A 38 19.44 -35.13 33.37
N GLN A 39 19.42 -33.80 33.28
CA GLN A 39 19.14 -32.92 34.42
C GLN A 39 17.81 -32.20 34.18
N SER A 40 16.77 -32.76 34.79
CA SER A 40 15.39 -32.32 34.72
C SER A 40 15.16 -31.07 35.57
N THR A 41 15.34 -29.91 34.97
CA THR A 41 14.53 -28.72 35.30
C THR A 41 13.96 -28.21 33.99
N THR A 42 12.73 -28.62 33.69
CA THR A 42 11.96 -28.33 32.47
C THR A 42 11.48 -26.87 32.45
N SER A 43 12.42 -25.93 32.56
CA SER A 43 12.19 -24.54 32.20
C SER A 43 12.22 -24.49 30.68
N VAL A 44 11.05 -24.40 30.04
CA VAL A 44 10.94 -24.08 28.61
C VAL A 44 11.84 -22.88 28.34
N ASP A 45 12.86 -23.05 27.49
CA ASP A 45 13.79 -21.97 27.17
C ASP A 45 13.03 -20.92 26.35
N ALA A 46 12.64 -19.84 27.02
CA ALA A 46 11.91 -18.73 26.40
C ALA A 46 12.68 -18.16 25.19
N VAL A 47 14.01 -18.23 25.19
CA VAL A 47 14.84 -17.77 24.06
C VAL A 47 14.67 -18.70 22.86
N ALA A 48 14.66 -20.02 23.09
CA ALA A 48 14.45 -21.00 22.03
C ALA A 48 13.06 -20.85 21.40
N VAL A 49 12.00 -20.69 22.22
CA VAL A 49 10.64 -20.46 21.74
C VAL A 49 10.52 -19.14 20.97
N THR A 50 11.13 -18.06 21.47
CA THR A 50 11.15 -16.75 20.80
C THR A 50 11.78 -16.86 19.42
N ASN A 51 12.94 -17.51 19.30
CA ASN A 51 13.65 -17.67 18.04
C ASN A 51 12.84 -18.53 17.05
N ALA A 52 12.29 -19.66 17.50
CA ALA A 52 11.49 -20.55 16.67
C ALA A 52 10.23 -19.86 16.13
N LEU A 53 9.49 -19.16 17.00
CA LEU A 53 8.32 -18.39 16.60
C LEU A 53 8.68 -17.25 15.65
N SER A 54 9.76 -16.52 15.92
CA SER A 54 10.20 -15.41 15.05
C SER A 54 10.55 -15.90 13.65
N GLU A 55 11.36 -16.95 13.55
CA GLU A 55 11.73 -17.56 12.26
C GLU A 55 10.49 -18.06 11.50
N TYR A 56 9.54 -18.65 12.22
CA TYR A 56 8.29 -19.13 11.65
C TYR A 56 7.43 -17.99 11.09
N TYR A 57 7.20 -16.92 11.86
CA TYR A 57 6.46 -15.75 11.39
C TYR A 57 7.17 -15.05 10.24
N GLU A 58 8.51 -14.92 10.29
CA GLU A 58 9.32 -14.37 9.20
C GLU A 58 9.07 -15.14 7.91
N ASN A 59 9.11 -16.47 7.95
CA ASN A 59 8.86 -17.31 6.79
C ASN A 59 7.44 -17.13 6.22
N ILE A 60 6.41 -17.07 7.06
CA ILE A 60 5.03 -16.82 6.59
C ILE A 60 4.93 -15.46 5.89
N VAL A 61 5.41 -14.40 6.54
CA VAL A 61 5.34 -13.05 5.99
C VAL A 61 6.13 -12.95 4.69
N ASP A 62 7.32 -13.55 4.66
CA ASP A 62 8.17 -13.58 3.47
C ASP A 62 7.46 -14.24 2.28
N GLN A 63 6.82 -15.38 2.52
CA GLN A 63 6.08 -16.12 1.51
C GLN A 63 4.82 -15.39 1.03
N VAL A 64 4.05 -14.83 1.96
CA VAL A 64 2.86 -14.02 1.64
C VAL A 64 3.25 -12.84 0.77
N MET A 65 4.28 -12.09 1.18
CA MET A 65 4.75 -10.93 0.45
C MET A 65 5.37 -11.31 -0.91
N ALA A 66 6.10 -12.42 -1.00
CA ALA A 66 6.63 -12.91 -2.27
C ALA A 66 5.52 -13.22 -3.28
N THR A 67 4.51 -13.98 -2.84
CA THR A 67 3.38 -14.40 -3.67
C THR A 67 2.57 -13.19 -4.14
N LEU A 68 2.19 -12.30 -3.22
CA LEU A 68 1.39 -11.13 -3.55
C LEU A 68 2.16 -10.13 -4.40
N THR A 69 3.47 -9.96 -4.16
CA THR A 69 4.30 -9.09 -5.02
C THR A 69 4.31 -9.59 -6.45
N GLU A 70 4.43 -10.90 -6.66
CA GLU A 70 4.36 -11.51 -7.99
C GLU A 70 2.98 -11.29 -8.64
N GLU A 71 1.89 -11.61 -7.95
CA GLU A 71 0.53 -11.46 -8.48
C GLU A 71 0.17 -10.01 -8.83
N ILE A 72 0.51 -9.07 -7.94
CA ILE A 72 0.28 -7.63 -8.15
C ILE A 72 1.11 -7.15 -9.33
N THR A 73 2.40 -7.51 -9.40
CA THR A 73 3.28 -7.08 -10.49
C THR A 73 2.86 -7.66 -11.84
N LEU A 74 2.37 -8.91 -11.88
CA LEU A 74 1.86 -9.55 -13.09
C LEU A 74 0.53 -8.96 -13.56
N SER A 75 -0.34 -8.55 -12.63
CA SER A 75 -1.66 -7.99 -12.96
C SER A 75 -1.63 -6.49 -13.26
N ALA A 76 -0.68 -5.75 -12.68
CA ALA A 76 -0.51 -4.31 -12.83
C ALA A 76 -0.54 -3.80 -14.29
N PRO A 77 0.15 -4.42 -15.27
CA PRO A 77 0.14 -3.95 -16.66
C PRO A 77 -1.25 -3.98 -17.28
N ARG A 78 -2.01 -5.03 -17.01
CA ARG A 78 -3.35 -5.19 -17.56
C ARG A 78 -4.31 -4.16 -16.95
N SER A 79 -4.22 -3.94 -15.64
CA SER A 79 -5.04 -2.96 -14.94
C SER A 79 -4.71 -1.54 -15.38
N PHE A 80 -3.43 -1.20 -15.43
CA PHE A 80 -2.94 0.09 -15.92
C PHE A 80 -3.46 0.37 -17.34
N MET A 81 -3.24 -0.55 -18.29
CA MET A 81 -3.73 -0.37 -19.67
C MET A 81 -5.25 -0.26 -19.73
N SER A 82 -5.98 -1.06 -18.95
CA SER A 82 -7.45 -0.98 -18.93
C SER A 82 -7.96 0.36 -18.43
N ILE A 83 -7.34 0.92 -17.39
CA ILE A 83 -7.72 2.22 -16.80
C ILE A 83 -7.42 3.34 -17.78
N HIS A 84 -6.21 3.36 -18.36
CA HIS A 84 -5.81 4.43 -19.27
C HIS A 84 -6.47 4.33 -20.66
N HIS A 85 -6.82 3.13 -21.15
CA HIS A 85 -7.59 3.00 -22.40
C HIS A 85 -9.01 3.60 -22.30
N LEU A 86 -9.64 3.55 -21.12
CA LEU A 86 -10.93 4.20 -20.89
C LEU A 86 -10.83 5.74 -20.97
N GLY A 87 -9.67 6.29 -20.63
CA GLY A 87 -9.40 7.73 -20.64
C GLY A 87 -9.00 8.32 -21.99
N THR A 88 -8.39 7.54 -22.89
CA THR A 88 -7.86 8.01 -24.20
C THR A 88 -8.89 8.61 -25.18
N VAL A 89 -10.19 8.57 -24.86
CA VAL A 89 -11.20 9.32 -25.63
C VAL A 89 -11.02 10.83 -25.44
N HIS A 90 -10.44 11.27 -24.31
CA HIS A 90 -10.07 12.66 -24.06
C HIS A 90 -8.53 12.77 -24.03
N ARG A 91 -7.98 13.82 -24.63
CA ARG A 91 -6.53 13.98 -24.92
C ARG A 91 -5.68 14.32 -23.68
N SER A 92 -6.12 13.96 -22.48
CA SER A 92 -5.35 14.11 -21.26
C SER A 92 -4.12 13.19 -21.34
N ARG A 93 -2.93 13.79 -21.39
CA ARG A 93 -1.67 13.06 -21.31
C ARG A 93 -1.60 12.46 -19.91
N CYS A 94 -1.69 11.13 -19.78
CA CYS A 94 -1.48 10.48 -18.48
C CYS A 94 -0.13 10.92 -17.90
N ARG A 95 -0.16 11.46 -16.68
CA ARG A 95 1.03 11.99 -16.00
C ARG A 95 2.00 10.89 -15.59
N THR A 96 1.52 9.65 -15.41
CA THR A 96 2.33 8.50 -15.01
C THR A 96 2.73 7.66 -16.21
N SER A 97 4.02 7.33 -16.31
CA SER A 97 4.47 6.34 -17.29
C SER A 97 4.26 4.94 -16.74
N PHE A 98 3.82 3.99 -17.58
CA PHE A 98 3.66 2.59 -17.18
C PHE A 98 4.93 2.03 -16.52
N ARG A 99 6.10 2.36 -17.08
CA ARG A 99 7.39 1.91 -16.56
C ARG A 99 7.68 2.49 -15.17
N SER A 100 7.44 3.80 -14.98
CA SER A 100 7.59 4.46 -13.68
C SER A 100 6.67 3.84 -12.64
N PHE A 101 5.43 3.55 -13.02
CA PHE A 101 4.45 2.92 -12.15
C PHE A 101 4.87 1.52 -11.69
N VAL A 102 5.28 0.64 -12.60
CA VAL A 102 5.71 -0.72 -12.24
C VAL A 102 6.97 -0.70 -11.36
N HIS A 103 7.90 0.22 -11.61
CA HIS A 103 9.08 0.38 -10.76
C HIS A 103 8.70 0.85 -9.34
N ALA A 104 7.94 1.94 -9.23
CA ALA A 104 7.48 2.44 -7.92
C ALA A 104 6.70 1.38 -7.14
N LEU A 105 5.82 0.63 -7.82
CA LEU A 105 5.06 -0.46 -7.23
C LEU A 105 5.96 -1.56 -6.66
N ARG A 106 6.92 -2.05 -7.45
CA ARG A 106 7.85 -3.10 -7.01
C ARG A 106 8.74 -2.63 -5.86
N ASP A 107 9.27 -1.42 -5.97
CA ASP A 107 10.17 -0.86 -4.95
C ASP A 107 9.43 -0.70 -3.62
N HIS A 108 8.19 -0.22 -3.67
CA HIS A 108 7.37 -0.06 -2.47
C HIS A 108 6.93 -1.40 -1.85
N LEU A 109 6.57 -2.40 -2.66
CA LEU A 109 6.24 -3.74 -2.15
C LEU A 109 7.46 -4.42 -1.50
N ASN A 110 8.66 -4.24 -2.06
CA ASN A 110 9.91 -4.72 -1.45
C ASN A 110 10.25 -3.99 -0.15
N LEU A 111 10.00 -2.68 -0.09
CA LEU A 111 10.16 -1.90 1.12
C LEU A 111 9.18 -2.39 2.21
N MET A 112 7.91 -2.58 1.85
CA MET A 112 6.89 -3.12 2.75
C MET A 112 7.30 -4.49 3.29
N ARG A 113 7.74 -5.41 2.43
CA ARG A 113 8.27 -6.72 2.83
C ARG A 113 9.41 -6.58 3.84
N SER A 114 10.38 -5.72 3.56
CA SER A 114 11.54 -5.50 4.44
C SER A 114 11.12 -4.94 5.81
N ASN A 115 10.18 -3.99 5.82
CA ASN A 115 9.66 -3.40 7.05
C ASN A 115 8.89 -4.42 7.89
N LEU A 116 8.06 -5.25 7.24
CA LEU A 116 7.30 -6.30 7.93
C LEU A 116 8.26 -7.32 8.56
N LEU A 117 9.23 -7.83 7.80
CA LEU A 117 10.23 -8.78 8.32
C LEU A 117 11.04 -8.20 9.48
N ALA A 118 11.50 -6.96 9.37
CA ALA A 118 12.24 -6.29 10.44
C ALA A 118 11.41 -6.07 11.73
N SER A 119 10.08 -6.10 11.62
CA SER A 119 9.18 -5.85 12.75
C SER A 119 8.78 -7.12 13.51
N ILE A 120 8.88 -8.29 12.88
CA ILE A 120 8.41 -9.56 13.46
C ILE A 120 9.12 -9.87 14.77
N ARG A 121 10.46 -9.91 14.76
CA ARG A 121 11.22 -10.26 15.96
C ARG A 121 10.95 -9.32 17.14
N PRO A 122 10.98 -7.97 16.98
CA PRO A 122 10.57 -7.06 18.05
C PRO A 122 9.13 -7.29 18.56
N LEU A 123 8.19 -7.62 17.67
CA LEU A 123 6.80 -7.91 18.04
C LEU A 123 6.69 -9.20 18.86
N VAL A 124 7.42 -10.25 18.50
CA VAL A 124 7.46 -11.50 19.28
C VAL A 124 8.10 -11.23 20.65
N GLU A 125 9.28 -10.62 20.67
CA GLU A 125 10.04 -10.37 21.91
C GLU A 125 9.29 -9.48 22.91
N SER A 126 8.51 -8.50 22.43
CA SER A 126 7.75 -7.60 23.32
C SER A 126 6.47 -8.22 23.88
N ASN A 127 5.85 -9.16 23.18
CA ASN A 127 4.55 -9.72 23.55
C ASN A 127 4.65 -11.09 24.24
N LEU A 128 5.66 -11.90 23.90
CA LEU A 128 5.84 -13.24 24.48
C LEU A 128 6.00 -13.24 26.01
N PRO A 129 6.77 -12.33 26.65
CA PRO A 129 6.91 -12.32 28.11
C PRO A 129 5.59 -12.07 28.83
N THR A 130 4.77 -11.15 28.32
CA THR A 130 3.45 -10.81 28.89
C THR A 130 2.54 -12.04 28.94
N ILE A 131 2.64 -12.88 27.92
CA ILE A 131 1.85 -14.10 27.77
C ILE A 131 2.37 -15.20 28.70
N LEU A 132 3.70 -15.40 28.74
CA LEU A 132 4.31 -16.39 29.62
C LEU A 132 4.17 -16.06 31.11
N GLU A 133 4.20 -14.77 31.50
CA GLU A 133 4.00 -14.36 32.90
C GLU A 133 2.55 -14.58 33.41
N HIS A 134 1.54 -14.58 32.53
CA HIS A 134 0.15 -14.87 32.92
C HIS A 134 -0.03 -16.35 33.31
N LYS A 135 0.79 -17.24 32.76
CA LYS A 135 0.77 -18.68 33.04
C LYS A 135 1.15 -19.01 34.49
N ASP A 136 2.14 -18.29 35.05
CA ASP A 136 2.59 -18.49 36.44
C ASP A 136 1.51 -18.13 37.49
N ARG A 137 0.53 -17.29 37.12
CA ARG A 137 -0.59 -16.92 37.99
C ARG A 137 -1.78 -17.87 37.92
N HIS A 138 -1.93 -18.63 36.83
CA HIS A 138 -3.06 -19.55 36.61
C HIS A 138 -2.70 -21.03 36.76
N ALA A 139 -1.43 -21.38 36.99
CA ALA A 139 -0.92 -22.74 37.13
C ALA A 139 -1.40 -23.56 38.36
N ALA A 140 -2.45 -23.14 39.06
CA ALA A 140 -3.01 -23.92 40.18
C ALA A 140 -3.99 -25.04 39.76
N ALA A 141 -4.40 -25.15 38.48
CA ALA A 141 -5.34 -26.19 38.07
C ALA A 141 -5.19 -26.64 36.60
N THR A 142 -4.51 -27.77 36.38
CA THR A 142 -4.79 -28.79 35.33
C THR A 142 -4.97 -28.38 33.84
N ALA A 143 -4.66 -27.15 33.42
CA ALA A 143 -4.92 -26.64 32.05
C ALA A 143 -3.65 -26.29 31.24
N GLY A 144 -2.54 -27.00 31.45
CA GLY A 144 -1.19 -26.57 31.02
C GLY A 144 -0.93 -26.45 29.50
N VAL A 145 -1.65 -27.22 28.67
CA VAL A 145 -1.51 -27.18 27.20
C VAL A 145 -2.57 -26.27 26.58
N SER A 146 -3.84 -26.40 26.98
CA SER A 146 -4.93 -25.57 26.45
C SER A 146 -4.71 -24.08 26.70
N GLY A 147 -4.12 -23.70 27.85
CA GLY A 147 -3.78 -22.30 28.12
C GLY A 147 -2.69 -21.77 27.19
N LEU A 148 -1.64 -22.57 26.92
CA LEU A 148 -0.55 -22.16 26.03
C LEU A 148 -1.03 -21.98 24.58
N THR A 149 -1.96 -22.83 24.12
CA THR A 149 -2.57 -22.67 22.80
C THR A 149 -3.36 -21.36 22.70
N GLU A 150 -4.18 -21.02 23.70
CA GLU A 150 -4.96 -19.78 23.73
C GLU A 150 -4.08 -18.53 23.80
N ASP A 151 -3.01 -18.62 24.58
CA ASP A 151 -1.96 -17.62 24.72
C ASP A 151 -1.26 -17.34 23.37
N ILE A 152 -0.87 -18.38 22.64
CA ILE A 152 -0.24 -18.23 21.31
C ILE A 152 -1.26 -17.72 20.28
N LEU A 153 -2.53 -18.14 20.34
CA LEU A 153 -3.57 -17.58 19.48
C LEU A 153 -3.74 -16.06 19.69
N THR A 154 -3.70 -15.62 20.95
CA THR A 154 -3.75 -14.19 21.28
C THR A 154 -2.53 -13.45 20.76
N LEU A 155 -1.33 -14.07 20.84
CA LEU A 155 -0.11 -13.53 20.24
C LEU A 155 -0.25 -13.37 18.73
N ASN A 156 -0.73 -14.41 18.04
CA ASN A 156 -0.89 -14.44 16.58
C ASN A 156 -1.79 -13.29 16.12
N GLN A 157 -2.95 -13.15 16.77
CA GLN A 157 -3.91 -12.12 16.44
C GLN A 157 -3.32 -10.74 16.68
N HIS A 158 -2.56 -10.57 17.77
CA HIS A 158 -1.88 -9.31 18.04
C HIS A 158 -0.83 -8.98 16.98
N ILE A 159 0.05 -9.93 16.65
CA ILE A 159 1.11 -9.77 15.64
C ILE A 159 0.49 -9.49 14.27
N GLY A 160 -0.50 -10.27 13.84
CA GLY A 160 -1.19 -10.10 12.56
C GLY A 160 -1.82 -8.71 12.41
N ASN A 161 -2.47 -8.21 13.47
CA ASN A 161 -3.01 -6.85 13.52
C ASN A 161 -1.90 -5.79 13.42
N GLN A 162 -0.79 -5.93 14.16
CA GLN A 162 0.33 -4.99 14.09
C GLN A 162 0.98 -4.99 12.71
N LEU A 163 1.16 -6.16 12.09
CA LEU A 163 1.68 -6.28 10.73
C LEU A 163 0.75 -5.62 9.70
N GLY A 164 -0.56 -5.75 9.85
CA GLY A 164 -1.54 -5.02 9.04
C GLY A 164 -1.38 -3.50 9.14
N LEU A 165 -1.20 -2.97 10.36
CA LEU A 165 -0.95 -1.53 10.57
C LEU A 165 0.38 -1.07 9.97
N ILE A 166 1.44 -1.88 10.08
CA ILE A 166 2.77 -1.58 9.50
C ILE A 166 2.71 -1.55 7.98
N ALA A 167 1.90 -2.42 7.36
CA ALA A 167 1.71 -2.42 5.91
C ALA A 167 1.10 -1.10 5.41
N ASN A 168 0.25 -0.46 6.22
CA ASN A 168 -0.35 0.86 5.98
C ASN A 168 -0.79 1.06 4.52
N VAL A 169 -1.75 0.24 4.12
CA VAL A 169 -2.23 0.06 2.74
C VAL A 169 -2.62 1.38 2.07
N ASP A 170 -3.32 2.25 2.79
CA ASP A 170 -3.83 3.50 2.22
C ASP A 170 -2.68 4.47 1.90
N GLU A 171 -1.74 4.64 2.83
CA GLU A 171 -0.57 5.48 2.62
C GLU A 171 0.35 4.90 1.53
N ALA A 172 0.52 3.58 1.52
CA ALA A 172 1.30 2.88 0.51
C ALA A 172 0.77 3.12 -0.91
N ALA A 173 -0.55 3.07 -1.10
CA ALA A 173 -1.16 3.34 -2.41
C ALA A 173 -0.87 4.76 -2.90
N ASP A 174 -0.99 5.74 -2.01
CA ASP A 174 -0.78 7.15 -2.34
C ASP A 174 0.70 7.46 -2.61
N ILE A 175 1.62 6.82 -1.87
CA ILE A 175 3.07 6.91 -2.11
C ILE A 175 3.41 6.33 -3.49
N ILE A 176 2.91 5.13 -3.83
CA ILE A 176 3.19 4.50 -5.12
C ILE A 176 2.71 5.39 -6.28
N ILE A 177 1.51 5.96 -6.17
CA ILE A 177 0.96 6.82 -7.21
C ILE A 177 1.78 8.11 -7.34
N SER A 178 2.10 8.76 -6.23
CA SER A 178 2.87 10.01 -6.24
C SER A 178 4.28 9.81 -6.80
N GLN A 179 4.96 8.71 -6.46
CA GLN A 179 6.27 8.34 -7.00
C GLN A 179 6.23 7.94 -8.48
N SER A 180 5.07 7.56 -9.00
CA SER A 180 4.90 7.21 -10.41
C SER A 180 4.82 8.43 -11.33
N ILE A 181 4.62 9.63 -10.77
CA ILE A 181 4.55 10.89 -11.50
C ILE A 181 5.99 11.43 -11.66
N PRO A 182 6.49 11.62 -12.89
CA PRO A 182 7.84 12.13 -13.11
C PRO A 182 7.98 13.55 -12.56
N ALA A 183 9.05 13.78 -11.79
CA ALA A 183 9.34 15.08 -11.17
C ALA A 183 9.43 16.24 -12.18
N SER A 184 9.78 15.94 -13.44
CA SER A 184 9.82 16.93 -14.52
C SER A 184 8.48 17.63 -14.77
N LEU A 185 7.35 16.96 -14.50
CA LEU A 185 6.03 17.60 -14.61
C LEU A 185 5.79 18.63 -13.51
N PHE A 186 6.35 18.42 -12.31
CA PHE A 186 6.30 19.41 -11.23
C PHE A 186 7.18 20.63 -11.56
N GLU A 187 8.35 20.39 -12.15
CA GLU A 187 9.25 21.48 -12.59
C GLU A 187 8.66 22.29 -13.75
N GLU A 188 8.01 21.66 -14.73
CA GLU A 188 7.30 22.38 -15.81
C GLU A 188 6.12 23.20 -15.27
N GLN A 189 5.36 22.68 -14.30
CA GLN A 189 4.25 23.41 -13.70
C GLN A 189 4.75 24.61 -12.87
N GLN A 190 5.84 24.44 -12.11
CA GLN A 190 6.48 25.55 -11.41
C GLN A 190 7.11 26.57 -12.35
N GLN A 191 7.71 26.14 -13.47
CA GLN A 191 8.28 27.05 -14.46
C GLN A 191 7.19 27.83 -15.21
N GLN A 192 6.04 27.22 -15.52
CA GLN A 192 4.90 27.94 -16.12
C GLN A 192 4.33 29.00 -15.17
N LEU A 193 4.27 28.73 -13.87
CA LEU A 193 3.88 29.72 -12.85
C LEU A 193 4.92 30.84 -12.68
N GLN A 194 6.19 30.58 -13.01
CA GLN A 194 7.28 31.55 -12.90
C GLN A 194 7.62 32.26 -14.22
N GLN A 195 6.99 31.90 -15.34
CA GLN A 195 7.19 32.63 -16.59
C GLN A 195 6.57 34.03 -16.45
N PRO A 196 7.36 35.10 -16.54
CA PRO A 196 6.82 36.46 -16.53
C PRO A 196 5.81 36.57 -17.67
N LEU A 197 4.62 37.07 -17.34
CA LEU A 197 3.54 37.31 -18.30
C LEU A 197 4.16 37.98 -19.53
N PRO A 198 4.00 37.43 -20.75
CA PRO A 198 4.61 38.02 -21.93
C PRO A 198 4.16 39.48 -21.98
N GLU A 199 5.13 40.41 -21.82
CA GLU A 199 4.86 41.84 -21.86
C GLU A 199 4.21 42.13 -23.21
N GLN A 200 2.88 42.26 -23.20
CA GLN A 200 2.20 42.67 -24.41
C GLN A 200 2.71 44.08 -24.71
N PRO A 201 3.32 44.30 -25.89
CA PRO A 201 3.82 45.62 -26.23
C PRO A 201 2.63 46.59 -26.16
N PRO A 202 2.78 47.75 -25.49
CA PRO A 202 1.68 48.68 -25.28
C PRO A 202 1.03 49.04 -26.62
N ARG A 203 -0.28 48.78 -26.70
CA ARG A 203 -1.12 48.90 -27.92
C ARG A 203 -1.06 50.29 -28.57
N TRP A 204 -0.59 51.30 -27.84
CA TRP A 204 -0.44 52.69 -28.30
C TRP A 204 0.68 52.91 -29.35
N ARG A 205 1.45 51.90 -29.73
CA ARG A 205 2.43 52.01 -30.84
C ARG A 205 1.88 51.69 -32.24
N GLN A 206 0.60 51.33 -32.38
CA GLN A 206 -0.06 51.14 -33.69
C GLN A 206 -1.13 52.22 -33.90
N GLY A 207 -0.70 53.46 -34.15
CA GLY A 207 -1.65 54.55 -34.35
C GLY A 207 -0.97 55.90 -34.62
N GLY A 208 0.08 55.89 -35.43
CA GLY A 208 0.64 57.11 -36.01
C GLY A 208 0.06 57.33 -37.41
N ASP A 209 -0.52 58.50 -37.63
CA ASP A 209 -0.99 59.07 -38.91
C ASP A 209 -2.32 58.55 -39.50
N GLN A 210 -3.41 59.12 -38.98
CA GLN A 210 -4.45 59.69 -39.85
C GLN A 210 -5.18 60.84 -39.15
N LEU A 211 -4.73 62.07 -39.43
CA LEU A 211 -5.46 63.30 -39.13
C LEU A 211 -6.62 63.45 -40.11
N VAL A 212 -7.86 63.28 -39.64
CA VAL A 212 -9.06 63.79 -40.33
C VAL A 212 -9.88 64.57 -39.31
N MET A 213 -9.89 65.89 -39.46
CA MET A 213 -10.76 66.80 -38.72
C MET A 213 -12.20 66.69 -39.26
N GLY A 214 -13.11 66.24 -38.42
CA GLY A 214 -14.55 66.31 -38.65
C GLY A 214 -15.27 66.56 -37.33
N ALA A 215 -15.71 67.81 -37.12
CA ALA A 215 -16.49 68.20 -35.95
C ALA A 215 -17.90 67.60 -36.01
N HIS A 216 -18.33 66.90 -34.96
CA HIS A 216 -19.74 66.61 -34.72
C HIS A 216 -20.09 66.74 -33.23
N PRO A 217 -21.35 67.14 -32.92
CA PRO A 217 -21.73 67.60 -31.60
C PRO A 217 -22.15 66.46 -30.67
N ARG A 218 -21.81 66.72 -29.41
CA ARG A 218 -22.03 65.99 -28.17
C ARG A 218 -23.51 65.62 -27.95
N LEU A 219 -23.83 64.34 -28.08
CA LEU A 219 -24.98 63.72 -27.43
C LEU A 219 -24.50 62.98 -26.19
N GLN A 220 -25.06 63.39 -25.05
CA GLN A 220 -24.76 62.91 -23.72
C GLN A 220 -25.57 61.63 -23.50
N GLN A 221 -24.97 60.49 -23.89
CA GLN A 221 -25.51 59.17 -23.59
C GLN A 221 -24.86 58.72 -22.29
N GLN A 222 -25.67 58.73 -21.22
CA GLN A 222 -25.29 58.21 -19.91
C GLN A 222 -25.20 56.69 -20.05
N GLN A 223 -23.98 56.24 -20.31
CA GLN A 223 -23.58 54.84 -20.33
C GLN A 223 -23.21 54.49 -18.89
N ASP A 224 -24.10 53.80 -18.20
CA ASP A 224 -23.75 52.98 -17.04
C ASP A 224 -22.92 51.81 -17.57
N ASP A 225 -21.69 52.13 -17.94
CA ASP A 225 -20.67 51.20 -18.37
C ASP A 225 -20.12 50.53 -17.11
N ASP A 226 -20.84 49.50 -16.65
CA ASP A 226 -20.35 48.45 -15.75
C ASP A 226 -19.27 47.67 -16.52
N TYR A 227 -18.12 48.33 -16.70
CA TYR A 227 -16.95 47.82 -17.40
C TYR A 227 -16.36 46.73 -16.51
N ALA A 228 -16.92 45.53 -16.60
CA ALA A 228 -16.29 44.32 -16.09
C ALA A 228 -14.87 44.31 -16.65
N ASP A 229 -13.88 44.48 -15.77
CA ASP A 229 -12.48 44.54 -16.12
C ASP A 229 -12.16 43.31 -16.99
N PRO A 230 -11.75 43.49 -18.26
CA PRO A 230 -11.45 42.36 -19.15
C PRO A 230 -10.40 41.40 -18.58
N LEU A 231 -9.59 41.86 -17.61
CA LEU A 231 -8.63 41.03 -16.89
C LEU A 231 -9.31 40.07 -15.90
N LEU A 232 -10.40 40.48 -15.23
CA LEU A 232 -11.15 39.60 -14.33
C LEU A 232 -11.85 38.45 -15.08
N TRP A 233 -12.25 38.67 -16.33
CA TRP A 233 -12.85 37.62 -17.16
C TRP A 233 -11.81 36.60 -17.66
N LEU A 234 -10.58 37.06 -17.94
CA LEU A 234 -9.44 36.19 -18.27
C LEU A 234 -9.00 35.35 -17.06
N ASP A 235 -8.97 35.92 -15.86
CA ASP A 235 -8.67 35.19 -14.63
C ASP A 235 -9.77 34.17 -14.30
N ALA A 236 -11.05 34.53 -14.49
CA ALA A 236 -12.17 33.61 -14.31
C ALA A 236 -12.14 32.43 -15.30
N LEU A 237 -11.83 32.68 -16.58
CA LEU A 237 -11.65 31.63 -17.58
C LEU A 237 -10.46 30.74 -17.29
N ARG A 238 -9.35 31.30 -16.79
CA ARG A 238 -8.17 30.54 -16.38
C ARG A 238 -8.49 29.62 -15.20
N LEU A 239 -9.19 30.14 -14.19
CA LEU A 239 -9.65 29.37 -13.03
C LEU A 239 -10.65 28.28 -13.42
N GLU A 240 -11.59 28.56 -14.33
CA GLU A 240 -12.50 27.53 -14.87
C GLU A 240 -11.74 26.45 -15.65
N GLN A 241 -10.72 26.84 -16.41
CA GLN A 241 -9.91 25.89 -17.19
C GLN A 241 -9.03 25.04 -16.27
N GLU A 242 -8.44 25.62 -15.21
CA GLU A 242 -7.69 24.92 -14.18
C GLU A 242 -8.60 23.96 -13.38
N GLN A 243 -9.82 24.39 -13.03
CA GLN A 243 -10.79 23.51 -12.36
C GLN A 243 -11.24 22.35 -13.26
N GLN A 244 -11.54 22.61 -14.53
CA GLN A 244 -11.93 21.54 -15.46
C GLN A 244 -10.80 20.53 -15.67
N GLN A 245 -9.55 21.01 -15.73
CA GLN A 245 -8.39 20.14 -15.89
C GLN A 245 -8.10 19.32 -14.61
N GLU A 246 -8.30 19.88 -13.42
CA GLU A 246 -8.24 19.12 -12.16
C GLU A 246 -9.40 18.12 -12.03
N GLU A 247 -10.59 18.42 -12.54
CA GLU A 247 -11.78 17.58 -12.41
C GLU A 247 -11.74 16.39 -13.39
N GLU A 248 -11.18 16.58 -14.58
CA GLU A 248 -11.07 15.55 -15.61
C GLU A 248 -9.85 14.61 -15.43
N GLU A 249 -8.81 15.02 -14.69
CA GLU A 249 -7.64 14.19 -14.37
C GLU A 249 -7.86 13.26 -13.16
N ARG A 250 -8.89 13.52 -12.34
CA ARG A 250 -9.27 12.71 -11.18
C ARG A 250 -9.70 11.27 -11.47
N PRO A 251 -10.49 10.92 -12.50
CA PRO A 251 -11.10 9.59 -12.59
C PRO A 251 -10.08 8.48 -12.82
N GLU A 252 -9.02 8.71 -13.60
CA GLU A 252 -7.98 7.69 -13.84
C GLU A 252 -7.11 7.46 -12.60
N SER A 253 -6.65 8.54 -11.97
CA SER A 253 -5.85 8.47 -10.75
C SER A 253 -6.64 7.81 -9.62
N ILE A 254 -7.92 8.18 -9.47
CA ILE A 254 -8.84 7.55 -8.50
C ILE A 254 -9.05 6.07 -8.84
N ALA A 255 -9.25 5.70 -10.11
CA ALA A 255 -9.43 4.31 -10.50
C ALA A 255 -8.17 3.46 -10.23
N LEU A 256 -6.98 4.01 -10.51
CA LEU A 256 -5.71 3.36 -10.22
C LEU A 256 -5.46 3.24 -8.71
N SER A 257 -5.76 4.28 -7.94
CA SER A 257 -5.70 4.28 -6.48
C SER A 257 -6.64 3.23 -5.89
N ASN A 258 -7.89 3.18 -6.34
CA ASN A 258 -8.86 2.19 -5.88
C ASN A 258 -8.42 0.76 -6.24
N TRP A 259 -7.86 0.55 -7.43
CA TRP A 259 -7.32 -0.75 -7.82
C TRP A 259 -6.16 -1.16 -6.91
N LEU A 260 -5.24 -0.25 -6.63
CA LEU A 260 -4.08 -0.51 -5.80
C LEU A 260 -4.46 -0.76 -4.34
N ARG A 261 -5.33 0.09 -3.77
CA ARG A 261 -5.90 -0.10 -2.43
C ARG A 261 -6.61 -1.43 -2.30
N SER A 262 -7.34 -1.88 -3.32
CA SER A 262 -7.99 -3.20 -3.30
C SER A 262 -6.99 -4.37 -3.19
N TRP A 263 -5.85 -4.29 -3.88
CA TRP A 263 -4.81 -5.32 -3.78
C TRP A 263 -4.05 -5.26 -2.45
N LEU A 264 -3.70 -4.05 -2.03
CA LEU A 264 -3.00 -3.85 -0.76
C LEU A 264 -3.89 -4.23 0.43
N SER A 265 -5.21 -4.01 0.35
CA SER A 265 -6.16 -4.46 1.38
C SER A 265 -6.25 -5.99 1.45
N GLU A 266 -5.92 -6.69 0.37
CA GLU A 266 -5.80 -8.14 0.37
C GLU A 266 -4.57 -8.59 1.17
N ILE A 267 -3.45 -7.84 1.09
CA ILE A 267 -2.27 -8.06 1.96
C ILE A 267 -2.66 -7.90 3.43
N GLU A 268 -3.30 -6.78 3.78
CA GLU A 268 -3.73 -6.53 5.16
C GLU A 268 -4.72 -7.59 5.65
N SER A 269 -5.68 -8.00 4.81
CA SER A 269 -6.63 -9.06 5.16
C SER A 269 -5.95 -10.42 5.36
N ILE A 270 -4.97 -10.77 4.54
CA ILE A 270 -4.21 -12.02 4.69
C ILE A 270 -3.39 -11.99 5.98
N LEU A 271 -2.71 -10.87 6.26
CA LEU A 271 -1.88 -10.71 7.45
C LEU A 271 -2.70 -10.63 8.75
N SER A 272 -3.93 -10.13 8.71
CA SER A 272 -4.79 -10.00 9.90
C SER A 272 -5.71 -11.19 10.15
N VAL A 273 -6.20 -11.87 9.10
CA VAL A 273 -7.21 -12.94 9.23
C VAL A 273 -6.62 -14.32 8.96
N GLN A 274 -5.87 -14.49 7.87
CA GLN A 274 -5.35 -15.81 7.48
C GLN A 274 -4.05 -16.17 8.20
N PHE A 275 -3.38 -15.19 8.77
CA PHE A 275 -2.17 -15.39 9.55
C PHE A 275 -2.45 -16.26 10.78
N ASP A 276 -3.57 -16.02 11.47
CA ASP A 276 -3.98 -16.80 12.65
C ASP A 276 -4.15 -18.29 12.33
N GLU A 277 -4.84 -18.62 11.24
CA GLU A 277 -5.07 -20.01 10.81
C GLU A 277 -3.74 -20.74 10.55
N ARG A 278 -2.81 -20.10 9.84
CA ARG A 278 -1.51 -20.71 9.50
C ARG A 278 -0.62 -20.88 10.71
N VAL A 279 -0.68 -19.94 11.66
CA VAL A 279 0.15 -20.03 12.85
C VAL A 279 -0.43 -21.05 13.83
N GLN A 280 -1.76 -21.20 13.87
CA GLN A 280 -2.39 -22.24 14.67
C GLN A 280 -1.93 -23.64 14.26
N ASP A 281 -1.92 -23.96 12.97
CA ASP A 281 -1.51 -25.29 12.47
C ASP A 281 -0.06 -25.62 12.86
N ALA A 282 0.86 -24.67 12.70
CA ALA A 282 2.26 -24.89 13.05
C ALA A 282 2.53 -24.85 14.54
N THR A 283 1.85 -23.98 15.29
CA THR A 283 1.94 -23.97 16.75
C THR A 283 1.51 -25.32 17.31
N GLN A 284 0.43 -25.88 16.77
CA GLN A 284 -0.03 -27.22 17.15
C GLN A 284 1.03 -28.28 16.81
N SER A 285 1.62 -28.23 15.61
CA SER A 285 2.70 -29.16 15.22
C SER A 285 3.92 -29.06 16.15
N ILE A 286 4.37 -27.84 16.47
CA ILE A 286 5.52 -27.61 17.36
C ILE A 286 5.22 -28.13 18.78
N LEU A 287 4.01 -27.87 19.29
CA LEU A 287 3.59 -28.36 20.60
C LEU A 287 3.49 -29.89 20.62
N GLU A 288 2.99 -30.51 19.56
CA GLU A 288 2.95 -31.97 19.43
C GLU A 288 4.35 -32.58 19.44
N ASP A 289 5.32 -32.00 18.72
CA ASP A 289 6.72 -32.46 18.74
C ASP A 289 7.35 -32.36 20.14
N PHE A 290 7.14 -31.24 20.85
CA PHE A 290 7.68 -31.07 22.21
C PHE A 290 7.00 -31.97 23.26
N LEU A 291 5.78 -32.44 23.00
CA LEU A 291 5.02 -33.29 23.93
C LEU A 291 5.21 -34.79 23.68
N LEU A 292 5.69 -35.19 22.50
CA LEU A 292 5.91 -36.59 22.14
C LEU A 292 7.29 -37.13 22.54
N ASP A 293 8.22 -36.27 22.97
CA ASP A 293 9.56 -36.63 23.43
C ASP A 293 9.63 -37.11 24.92
N GLU A 294 8.49 -37.43 25.55
CA GLU A 294 8.40 -38.14 26.85
C GLU A 294 8.25 -39.67 26.71
#